data_AF-A0A7C3T8L7-F1
#
_entry.id   AF-A0A7C3T8L7-F1
#
_cell.length_a   1.000
_cell.length_b   1.000
_cell.length_c   1.000
_cell.angle_alpha   90.00
_cell.angle_beta   90.00
_cell.angle_gamma   90.00
#
_symmetry.space_group_name_H-M   'P 1'
#
loop_
_entity.id
_entity.type
_entity.pdbx_description
1 polymer ?
#
loop_
_entity_poly.entity_id
_entity_poly.type
_entity_poly.pdbx_seq_one_letter_code
_entity_poly.pdbx_strand_id
1 'polypeptide(L)'
;MPDKAGKPEELVARLEHALVRQAQAIRAGKWSDLEKALADGQYLVEQIQTSRLVVSDQDKERLMNQYRTLILIAKANMSCLDAQISSIRRGRTLAGTYKDDRSR
;
A
#
# COMPACT_ATOMS: atom_id res chain seq x y z
N MET A 1 30.36 -9.17 7.98
CA MET A 1 29.43 -8.11 7.53
C MET A 1 29.54 -6.98 8.55
N PRO A 2 30.01 -5.76 8.23
CA PRO A 2 29.98 -4.70 9.23
C PRO A 2 28.54 -4.17 9.32
N ASP A 3 28.02 -4.14 10.55
CA ASP A 3 26.82 -3.39 10.93
C ASP A 3 26.92 -1.97 10.38
N LYS A 4 26.03 -1.64 9.46
CA LYS A 4 25.73 -0.25 9.12
C LYS A 4 24.25 -0.04 9.37
N ALA A 5 23.86 -0.07 10.64
CA ALA A 5 22.69 0.68 11.05
C ALA A 5 22.94 2.13 10.58
N GLY A 6 22.22 2.55 9.55
CA GLY A 6 22.29 3.92 9.05
C GLY A 6 21.91 4.90 10.16
N LYS A 7 22.21 6.18 9.97
CA LYS A 7 21.76 7.18 10.94
C LYS A 7 20.22 7.14 11.04
N PRO A 8 19.61 7.38 12.22
CA PRO A 8 18.15 7.38 12.38
C PRO A 8 17.43 8.19 11.29
N GLU A 9 17.98 9.35 10.96
CA GLU A 9 17.43 10.28 9.96
C GLU A 9 17.45 9.67 8.53
N GLU A 10 18.49 8.91 8.21
CA GLU A 10 18.61 8.22 6.90
C GLU A 10 17.59 7.09 6.80
N LEU A 11 17.35 6.34 7.88
CA LEU A 11 16.36 5.28 7.91
C LEU A 11 14.94 5.84 7.83
N VAL A 12 14.66 6.94 8.54
CA VAL A 12 13.39 7.67 8.45
C VAL A 12 13.16 8.16 7.02
N ALA A 13 14.13 8.85 6.41
CA ALA A 13 13.99 9.35 5.04
C ALA A 13 13.76 8.22 4.02
N ARG A 14 14.44 7.09 4.17
CA ARG A 14 14.20 5.89 3.34
C ARG A 14 12.81 5.32 3.54
N LEU A 15 12.31 5.31 4.78
CA LEU A 15 10.96 4.83 5.10
C LEU A 15 9.90 5.73 4.46
N GLU A 16 10.06 7.05 4.55
CA GLU A 16 9.17 8.01 3.89
C GLU A 16 9.12 7.80 2.38
N HIS A 17 10.28 7.60 1.77
CA HIS A 17 10.35 7.29 0.34
C HIS A 17 9.65 5.97 0.01
N ALA A 18 9.78 4.94 0.85
CA ALA A 18 9.05 3.68 0.69
C ALA A 18 7.52 3.91 0.76
N LEU A 19 7.02 4.72 1.70
CA LEU A 19 5.60 5.05 1.83
C LEU A 19 5.07 5.80 0.61
N VAL A 20 5.84 6.74 0.05
CA VAL A 20 5.48 7.44 -1.19
C VAL A 20 5.38 6.46 -2.36
N ARG A 21 6.34 5.54 -2.51
CA ARG A 21 6.28 4.51 -3.56
C ARG A 21 5.08 3.58 -3.40
N GLN A 22 4.73 3.19 -2.18
CA GLN A 22 3.52 2.40 -1.91
C GLN A 22 2.27 3.16 -2.36
N ALA A 23 2.14 4.45 -2.01
CA ALA A 23 1.01 5.28 -2.42
C ALA A 23 0.90 5.41 -3.96
N GLN A 24 2.02 5.58 -4.65
CA GLN A 24 2.06 5.65 -6.11
C GLN A 24 1.67 4.31 -6.76
N ALA A 25 2.19 3.19 -6.24
CA ALA A 25 1.89 1.86 -6.75
C ALA A 25 0.40 1.51 -6.58
N ILE A 26 -0.20 1.84 -5.43
CA ILE A 26 -1.64 1.65 -5.18
C ILE A 26 -2.47 2.46 -6.19
N ARG A 27 -2.17 3.75 -6.36
CA ARG A 27 -2.89 4.62 -7.30
C ARG A 27 -2.78 4.17 -8.75
N ALA A 28 -1.62 3.62 -9.12
CA ALA A 28 -1.36 3.13 -10.47
C ALA A 28 -1.84 1.69 -10.70
N GLY A 29 -2.36 0.99 -9.67
CA GLY A 29 -2.71 -0.43 -9.76
C GLY A 29 -1.52 -1.34 -10.06
N LYS A 30 -0.29 -0.90 -9.76
CA LYS A 30 0.95 -1.66 -10.02
C LYS A 30 1.26 -2.57 -8.83
N TRP A 31 0.60 -3.72 -8.77
CA TRP A 31 0.67 -4.64 -7.63
C TRP A 31 2.07 -5.20 -7.37
N SER A 32 2.82 -5.53 -8.42
CA SER A 32 4.20 -6.02 -8.30
C SER A 32 5.16 -4.97 -7.72
N ASP A 33 4.97 -3.69 -8.06
CA ASP A 33 5.75 -2.60 -7.50
C ASP A 33 5.34 -2.33 -6.04
N LEU A 34 4.05 -2.51 -5.71
CA LEU A 34 3.54 -2.40 -4.35
C LEU A 34 4.15 -3.46 -3.43
N GLU A 35 4.21 -4.73 -3.87
CA GLU A 35 4.81 -5.82 -3.09
C GLU A 35 6.27 -5.51 -2.70
N LYS A 36 7.06 -5.04 -3.66
CA LYS A 36 8.45 -4.62 -3.41
C LYS A 36 8.52 -3.45 -2.42
N ALA A 37 7.66 -2.45 -2.59
CA ALA A 37 7.64 -1.28 -1.73
C ALA A 37 7.15 -1.60 -0.29
N LEU A 38 6.28 -2.59 -0.13
CA LEU A 38 5.83 -3.11 1.17
C LEU A 38 6.98 -3.83 1.90
N ALA A 39 7.68 -4.74 1.22
CA ALA A 39 8.82 -5.45 1.78
C ALA A 39 9.92 -4.48 2.25
N ASP A 40 10.27 -3.50 1.41
CA ASP A 40 11.22 -2.43 1.76
C ASP A 40 10.77 -1.64 3.01
N GLY A 41 9.49 -1.29 3.07
CA GLY A 41 8.93 -0.54 4.20
C GLY A 41 8.95 -1.34 5.50
N GLN A 42 8.57 -2.62 5.46
CA GLN A 42 8.58 -3.52 6.61
C GLN A 42 10.00 -3.68 7.17
N TYR A 43 10.96 -3.92 6.29
CA TYR A 43 12.37 -4.01 6.66
C TYR A 43 12.89 -2.74 7.36
N LEU A 44 12.52 -1.56 6.85
CA LEU A 44 12.94 -0.29 7.45
C LEU A 44 12.28 -0.04 8.81
N VAL A 45 11.02 -0.42 8.99
CA VAL A 45 10.34 -0.35 10.30
C VAL A 45 11.03 -1.27 11.30
N GLU A 46 11.34 -2.51 10.92
CA GLU A 46 12.06 -3.46 11.77
C GLU A 46 13.44 -2.92 12.16
N GLN A 47 14.18 -2.34 11.21
CA GLN A 47 15.46 -1.71 11.51
C GLN A 47 15.32 -0.57 12.52
N ILE A 48 14.36 0.35 12.33
CA ILE A 48 14.16 1.48 13.25
C ILE A 48 13.79 0.98 14.66
N GLN A 49 12.94 -0.06 14.76
CA GLN A 49 12.53 -0.65 16.04
C GLN A 49 13.68 -1.37 16.74
N THR A 50 14.49 -2.13 16.00
CA THR A 50 15.57 -2.96 16.56
C THR A 50 16.82 -2.16 16.91
N SER A 51 17.09 -1.08 16.18
CA SER A 51 18.35 -0.34 16.29
C SER A 51 18.44 0.57 17.54
N ARG A 52 17.42 0.59 18.43
CA ARG A 52 17.30 1.51 19.59
C ARG A 52 17.57 2.98 19.22
N LEU A 53 17.37 3.34 17.96
CA LEU A 53 17.65 4.68 17.46
C LEU A 53 16.60 5.64 17.98
N VAL A 54 17.05 6.77 18.50
CA VAL A 54 16.16 7.83 18.97
C VAL A 54 15.63 8.55 17.74
N VAL A 55 14.41 8.20 17.33
CA VAL A 55 13.66 8.97 16.33
C VAL A 55 13.00 10.15 17.04
N SER A 56 13.13 11.34 16.46
CA SER A 56 12.51 12.55 17.02
C SER A 56 10.98 12.44 17.03
N ASP A 57 10.32 13.09 17.97
CA ASP A 57 8.84 13.07 18.01
C ASP A 57 8.23 13.74 16.78
N GLN A 58 8.93 14.73 16.20
CA GLN A 58 8.56 15.34 14.93
C GLN A 58 8.60 14.34 13.76
N ASP A 59 9.65 13.52 13.67
CA ASP A 59 9.76 12.49 12.63
C ASP A 59 8.71 11.39 12.82
N LYS A 60 8.43 10.98 14.06
CA LYS A 60 7.35 10.03 14.36
C LYS A 60 6.00 10.59 13.92
N GLU A 61 5.70 11.83 14.26
CA GLU A 61 4.43 12.47 13.87
C GLU A 61 4.31 12.56 12.35
N ARG A 62 5.39 12.95 11.65
CA ARG A 62 5.43 13.01 10.18
C ARG A 62 5.18 11.64 9.55
N LEU A 63 5.88 10.60 10.01
CA LEU A 63 5.68 9.22 9.56
C LEU A 63 4.25 8.74 9.81
N MET A 64 3.71 8.98 11.00
CA MET A 64 2.33 8.60 11.34
C MET A 64 1.29 9.29 10.45
N ASN A 65 1.51 10.56 10.09
CA ASN A 65 0.66 11.26 9.14
C ASN A 65 0.72 10.63 7.74
N GLN A 66 1.92 10.25 7.27
CA GLN A 66 2.05 9.54 5.98
C GLN A 66 1.36 8.17 5.99
N TYR A 67 1.49 7.39 7.07
CA TYR A 67 0.77 6.13 7.24
C TYR A 67 -0.75 6.32 7.20
N ARG A 68 -1.27 7.34 7.88
CA ARG A 68 -2.71 7.68 7.84
C ARG A 68 -3.16 7.99 6.41
N THR A 69 -2.39 8.79 5.67
CA THR A 69 -2.68 9.07 4.25
C THR A 69 -2.66 7.81 3.40
N LEU A 70 -1.67 6.92 3.60
CA LEU A 70 -1.57 5.67 2.87
C LEU A 70 -2.78 4.75 3.12
N ILE A 71 -3.24 4.66 4.37
CA ILE A 71 -4.45 3.91 4.74
C ILE A 71 -5.67 4.45 4.00
N LEU A 72 -5.84 5.77 3.91
CA LEU A 72 -6.94 6.38 3.16
C LEU A 72 -6.89 6.03 1.67
N ILE A 73 -5.69 6.10 1.06
CA ILE A 73 -5.49 5.72 -0.35
C ILE A 73 -5.82 4.25 -0.56
N ALA A 74 -5.35 3.36 0.30
CA ALA A 74 -5.62 1.92 0.22
C ALA A 74 -7.13 1.62 0.35
N LYS A 75 -7.83 2.27 1.29
CA LYS A 75 -9.29 2.12 1.48
C LYS A 75 -10.07 2.59 0.26
N ALA A 76 -9.73 3.74 -0.30
CA ALA A 76 -10.36 4.24 -1.53
C ALA A 76 -10.18 3.26 -2.69
N ASN A 77 -8.97 2.69 -2.83
CA ASN A 77 -8.69 1.71 -3.87
C ASN A 77 -9.46 0.39 -3.68
N MET A 78 -9.54 -0.13 -2.45
CA MET A 78 -10.35 -1.31 -2.13
C MET A 78 -11.82 -1.10 -2.48
N SER A 79 -12.39 0.06 -2.13
CA SER A 79 -13.77 0.40 -2.48
C SER A 79 -14.00 0.44 -4.00
N CYS A 80 -13.03 0.93 -4.76
CA CYS A 80 -13.09 0.92 -6.22
C CYS A 80 -13.08 -0.52 -6.78
N LEU A 81 -12.19 -1.37 -6.27
CA LEU A 81 -12.13 -2.78 -6.66
C LEU A 81 -13.43 -3.54 -6.32
N ASP A 82 -14.02 -3.30 -5.15
CA ASP A 82 -15.30 -3.90 -4.76
C ASP A 82 -16.43 -3.49 -5.71
N ALA A 83 -16.44 -2.22 -6.14
CA ALA A 83 -17.39 -1.72 -7.12
C ALA A 83 -17.19 -2.39 -8.50
N GLN A 84 -15.94 -2.57 -8.93
CA GLN A 84 -15.61 -3.28 -10.17
C GLN A 84 -16.04 -4.75 -10.12
N ILE A 85 -15.74 -5.47 -9.03
CA ILE A 85 -16.18 -6.85 -8.81
C ILE A 85 -17.70 -6.95 -8.87
N SER A 86 -18.40 -6.03 -8.20
CA SER A 86 -19.87 -5.98 -8.21
C SER A 86 -20.42 -5.73 -9.61
N SER A 87 -19.77 -4.86 -10.39
CA SER A 87 -20.12 -4.61 -11.80
C SER A 87 -19.97 -5.87 -12.66
N ILE A 88 -18.84 -6.57 -12.55
CA ILE A 88 -18.57 -7.83 -13.28
C ILE A 88 -19.60 -8.90 -12.92
N ARG A 89 -19.95 -9.05 -11.63
CA ARG A 89 -20.98 -10.01 -11.19
C ARG A 89 -22.33 -9.71 -11.84
N ARG A 90 -22.77 -8.45 -11.85
CA ARG A 90 -24.02 -8.05 -12.52
C ARG A 90 -23.98 -8.31 -14.02
N GLY A 91 -22.86 -8.01 -14.68
CA GLY A 91 -22.66 -8.31 -16.10
C GLY A 91 -22.77 -9.80 -16.41
N ARG A 92 -22.23 -10.66 -15.54
CA ARG A 92 -22.37 -12.12 -15.67
C ARG A 92 -23.82 -12.59 -15.51
N THR A 93 -24.56 -12.05 -14.54
CA THR A 93 -25.99 -12.35 -14.37
C THR A 93 -26.77 -11.96 -15.62
N LEU A 94 -26.54 -10.76 -16.14
CA LEU A 94 -27.19 -10.26 -17.36
C LEU A 94 -26.88 -11.14 -18.58
N ALA A 95 -25.62 -11.60 -18.72
CA ALA A 95 -25.26 -12.52 -19.79
C ALA A 95 -25.94 -13.90 -19.66
N GLY A 96 -26.19 -14.36 -18.43
CA GLY A 96 -26.96 -15.57 -18.15
C GLY A 96 -28.42 -15.44 -18.58
N THR A 97 -29.09 -14.35 -18.19
CA THR A 97 -30.49 -14.11 -18.56
C THR A 97 -30.71 -14.03 -20.07
N TYR A 98 -29.79 -13.40 -20.81
CA TYR A 98 -29.87 -13.34 -22.28
C TYR A 98 -29.65 -14.69 -22.98
N LYS A 99 -28.94 -15.64 -22.37
CA LYS A 99 -28.80 -17.00 -22.93
C LYS A 99 -30.07 -17.81 -22.74
N ASP A 100 -30.74 -17.65 -21.61
CA ASP A 100 -32.00 -18.34 -21.32
C ASP A 100 -33.14 -17.83 -22.21
N ASP A 101 -33.20 -16.52 -22.49
CA ASP A 101 -34.20 -15.93 -23.40
C ASP A 101 -34.04 -16.33 -24.87
N ARG A 102 -32.82 -16.65 -25.34
CA ARG A 102 -32.58 -17.13 -26.73
C ARG A 102 -32.82 -18.62 -26.92
N SER A 103 -33.05 -19.36 -25.83
CA SER A 103 -33.26 -20.81 -25.84
C SER A 103 -34.75 -21.20 -25.79
N ARG A 104 -35.66 -20.20 -25.87
CA ARG A 104 -37.11 -20.33 -25.94
C ARG A 104 -37.61 -19.95 -27.33
#